data_AF-B4WVN0-F1
#
_entry.id   AF-B4WVN0-F1
#
_cell.length_a   1.000
_cell.length_b   1.000
_cell.length_c   1.000
_cell.angle_alpha   90.00
_cell.angle_beta   90.00
_cell.angle_gamma   90.00
#
_symmetry.space_group_name_H-M   'P 1'
#
loop_
_entity.id
_entity.type
_entity.pdbx_description
1 polymer ?
#
loop_
_entity_poly.entity_id
_entity_poly.type
_entity_poly.pdbx_seq_one_letter_code
_entity_poly.pdbx_strand_id
1 'polypeptide(L)' 'MADKRVKGKPVNWSELKKPRTVTLTDTAWDKLAAIAEKIGISRSEWLERRVRDE' A
#
# COMPACT_ATOMS: atom_id res chain seq x y z
N MET A 1 -3.99 -7.87 15.49
CA MET A 1 -4.90 -6.78 15.89
C MET A 1 -4.66 -5.63 14.93
N ALA A 2 -5.67 -5.20 14.17
CA ALA A 2 -5.48 -4.08 13.24
C ALA A 2 -5.46 -2.78 14.03
N ASP A 3 -4.29 -2.16 14.13
CA ASP A 3 -4.10 -0.91 14.87
C ASP A 3 -5.04 0.18 14.32
N LYS A 4 -5.80 0.79 15.22
CA LYS A 4 -6.83 1.77 14.88
C LYS A 4 -6.12 2.98 14.25
N ARG A 5 -6.42 3.32 13.00
CA ARG A 5 -5.81 4.46 12.30
C ARG A 5 -6.07 5.76 13.07
N VAL A 6 -5.07 6.24 13.82
CA VAL A 6 -5.10 7.55 14.47
C VAL A 6 -4.53 8.59 13.50
N LYS A 7 -5.30 9.64 13.23
CA LYS A 7 -4.87 10.74 12.36
C LYS A 7 -3.54 11.32 12.85
N GLY A 8 -2.53 11.36 11.99
CA GLY A 8 -1.21 11.90 12.33
C GLY A 8 -0.26 10.92 13.02
N LYS A 9 -0.64 9.65 13.21
CA LYS A 9 0.28 8.60 13.63
C LYS A 9 0.55 7.59 12.52
N PRO A 10 1.82 7.27 12.24
CA PRO A 10 2.16 6.13 11.41
C PRO A 10 1.59 4.84 12.02
N VAL A 11 0.99 3.99 11.18
CA VAL A 11 0.36 2.73 11.63
C VAL A 11 1.26 1.53 11.33
N ASN A 12 1.82 1.46 10.11
CA ASN A 12 2.63 0.33 9.67
C ASN A 12 4.12 0.68 9.49
N TRP A 13 4.43 1.94 9.17
CA TRP A 13 5.78 2.41 8.85
C TRP A 13 6.05 3.68 9.64
N SER A 14 7.28 3.94 10.10
CA SER A 14 7.65 5.11 10.93
C SER A 14 7.36 6.49 10.31
N GLU A 15 6.77 6.55 9.11
CA GLU A 15 6.51 7.75 8.33
C GLU A 15 5.02 7.86 7.96
N LEU A 16 4.52 9.10 7.93
CA LEU A 16 3.17 9.37 7.43
C LEU A 16 3.13 9.32 5.91
N LYS A 17 2.17 8.57 5.35
CA LYS A 17 1.93 8.53 3.91
C LYS A 17 1.57 9.91 3.39
N LYS A 18 2.20 10.33 2.29
CA LYS A 18 1.86 11.54 1.52
C LYS A 18 1.17 11.14 0.22
N PRO A 19 0.24 11.96 -0.32
CA PRO A 19 -0.36 11.69 -1.62
C PRO A 19 0.71 11.77 -2.72
N ARG A 20 0.88 10.68 -3.46
CA ARG A 20 1.80 10.56 -4.60
C ARG A 20 1.08 9.86 -5.75
N THR A 21 1.44 10.23 -6.98
CA THR A 21 0.87 9.64 -8.20
C THR A 21 1.92 8.77 -8.87
N VAL A 22 1.52 7.59 -9.35
CA VAL A 22 2.39 6.65 -10.09
C VAL A 22 1.70 6.30 -11.40
N THR A 23 2.42 6.40 -12.51
CA THR A 23 1.92 5.98 -13.83
C THR A 23 2.35 4.55 -14.09
N LEU A 24 1.39 3.68 -14.42
CA LEU A 24 1.60 2.25 -14.66
C LEU A 24 0.90 1.83 -15.95
N THR A 25 1.36 0.74 -16.56
CA THR A 25 0.60 0.08 -17.63
C THR A 25 -0.64 -0.60 -17.05
N ASP A 26 -1.66 -0.79 -17.88
CA ASP A 26 -2.92 -1.42 -17.47
C ASP A 26 -2.70 -2.81 -16.86
N THR A 27 -1.88 -3.65 -17.51
CA THR A 27 -1.50 -4.98 -17.00
C THR A 27 -0.82 -4.94 -15.64
N ALA A 28 0.02 -3.93 -15.37
CA ALA A 28 0.68 -3.80 -14.09
C ALA A 28 -0.30 -3.38 -12.99
N TRP A 29 -1.24 -2.47 -13.33
CA TRP A 29 -2.29 -2.04 -12.42
C TRP A 29 -3.24 -3.17 -12.04
N ASP A 30 -3.71 -3.95 -13.03
CA ASP A 30 -4.64 -5.05 -12.81
C ASP A 30 -4.05 -6.14 -11.91
N LYS A 31 -2.80 -6.57 -12.20
CA LYS A 31 -2.07 -7.52 -11.35
C LYS A 31 -1.90 -7.01 -9.93
N LEU A 32 -1.51 -5.75 -9.77
CA LEU A 32 -1.33 -5.13 -8.46
C LEU A 32 -2.66 -5.11 -7.69
N ALA A 33 -3.77 -4.74 -8.34
CA ALA A 33 -5.09 -4.74 -7.72
C ALA A 33 -5.48 -6.14 -7.25
N ALA A 34 -5.38 -7.14 -8.14
CA ALA A 34 -5.72 -8.53 -7.83
C ALA A 34 -4.89 -9.09 -6.66
N ILE A 35 -3.58 -8.82 -6.61
CA ILE A 35 -2.71 -9.29 -5.53
C ILE A 35 -3.07 -8.60 -4.21
N ALA A 36 -3.26 -7.28 -4.23
CA ALA A 36 -3.61 -6.50 -3.04
C ALA A 36 -4.96 -6.96 -2.45
N GLU A 37 -5.95 -7.23 -3.30
CA GLU A 37 -7.25 -7.78 -2.90
C GLU A 37 -7.12 -9.19 -2.31
N LYS A 38 -6.34 -10.07 -2.96
CA LYS A 38 -6.11 -11.45 -2.49
C LYS A 38 -5.54 -11.52 -1.07
N ILE A 39 -4.67 -10.59 -0.70
CA ILE A 39 -4.02 -10.54 0.62
C ILE A 39 -4.72 -9.57 1.59
N GLY A 40 -5.82 -8.93 1.18
CA GLY A 40 -6.63 -8.05 2.03
C GLY A 40 -5.96 -6.73 2.42
N ILE A 41 -5.06 -6.18 1.59
CA ILE A 41 -4.41 -4.89 1.85
C ILE A 41 -4.68 -3.89 0.73
N SER A 42 -4.44 -2.61 1.01
CA SER A 42 -4.56 -1.56 -0.01
C SER A 42 -3.44 -1.66 -1.05
N ARG A 43 -3.74 -1.28 -2.29
CA ARG A 43 -2.78 -1.17 -3.42
C ARG A 43 -1.50 -0.42 -3.05
N SER A 44 -1.64 0.71 -2.34
CA SER A 44 -0.51 1.51 -1.85
C SER A 44 0.28 0.79 -0.76
N GLU A 45 -0.37 0.01 0.11
CA GLU A 45 0.32 -0.80 1.13
C GLU A 45 1.11 -1.94 0.48
N TRP A 46 0.53 -2.59 -0.52
CA TRP A 46 1.23 -3.62 -1.28
C TRP A 46 2.48 -3.05 -1.97
N LEU A 47 2.35 -1.90 -2.62
CA LEU A 47 3.48 -1.24 -3.27
C LEU A 47 4.59 -0.85 -2.28
N GLU A 48 4.22 -0.32 -1.10
CA GLU A 48 5.21 0.03 -0.08
C GLU A 48 5.94 -1.19 0.47
N ARG A 49 5.23 -2.30 0.76
CA ARG A 49 5.87 -3.56 1.19
C ARG A 49 6.84 -4.08 0.12
N ARG A 50 6.41 -4.09 -1.14
CA ARG A 50 7.23 -4.61 -2.23
C ARG A 50 8.50 -3.80 -2.48
N VAL A 51 8.43 -2.48 -2.33
CA VAL A 51 9.60 -1.59 -2.49
C VAL A 51 10.52 -1.65 -1.26
N ARG A 52 9.99 -1.95 -0.08
CA ARG A 52 10.75 -2.11 1.17
C ARG A 52 11.35 -3.52 1.36
N ASP A 53 11.22 -4.40 0.37
CA ASP A 53 11.72 -5.78 0.33
C ASP A 53 11.24 -6.67 1.50
N GLU A 54 9.92 -6.70 1.70
CA GLU A 54 9.21 -7.79 2.41
C GLU A 54 8.42 -8.69 1.44
#